data_AF-A0A172UM68-F1
#
_entry.id   AF-A0A172UM68-F1
#
_cell.length_a   1.000
_cell.length_b   1.000
_cell.length_c   1.000
_cell.angle_alpha   90.00
_cell.angle_beta   90.00
_cell.angle_gamma   90.00
#
_symmetry.space_group_name_H-M   'P 1'
#
loop_
_entity.id
_entity.type
_entity.pdbx_description
1 polymer ?
#
loop_
_entity_poly.entity_id
_entity_poly.type
_entity_poly.pdbx_seq_one_letter_code
_entity_poly.pdbx_strand_id
1 'polypeptide(L)'
;MVTLLNVPVTPQPPQPPHPHLPTWPPTVRKAGAPLAAIIGLSVVVGLLMILLTATNPVGTAIGFVLSSIAITVVLLCYLWLDRWEPEPPRLLILAFLWGASVAIILSLVLELWADAVFLPTPGLPDGFESTALRAPLIEEAAKGLFLLLMMTGHRRHELNSLTDCLVYAGLVGAGFAWFEDILYIANGETLGSSLAIAALRLVMAPFAHSLFVSMLAVGVYFALKQRHLVGKLACIVAGYLAAVIMHALWNGSSVIGIEAYFLVYLVWMMPIFGLAIWLAVRSRRREQQVVAAKLPTMVAANLITPNEASWLGSIQHRKLAIGEASRHAGKTAGKSVKAFATQVVELAFVRDRIDRGFGDDRVQALLVEESYRVHAARQAAAPTLQYLASYRIPG
;
A
#
# COMPACT_ATOMS: atom_id res chain seq x y z
N MET A 1 7.62 -80.98 17.16
CA MET A 1 7.72 -80.72 15.71
C MET A 1 6.44 -80.01 15.29
N VAL A 2 6.46 -78.68 15.21
CA VAL A 2 5.30 -77.86 14.80
C VAL A 2 5.62 -77.29 13.43
N THR A 3 4.81 -77.69 12.45
CA THR A 3 4.91 -77.31 11.04
C THR A 3 4.45 -75.85 10.88
N LEU A 4 5.34 -74.98 10.41
CA LEU A 4 5.01 -73.60 10.06
C LEU A 4 4.22 -73.57 8.74
N LEU A 5 3.01 -73.04 8.77
CA LEU A 5 2.19 -72.76 7.59
C LEU A 5 2.82 -71.60 6.81
N ASN A 6 3.24 -71.90 5.58
CA ASN A 6 3.80 -70.94 4.64
C ASN A 6 2.64 -70.17 3.98
N VAL A 7 2.41 -68.92 4.38
CA VAL A 7 1.42 -68.05 3.74
C VAL A 7 2.05 -67.45 2.46
N PRO A 8 1.42 -67.59 1.28
CA PRO A 8 1.95 -67.01 0.06
C PRO A 8 1.84 -65.47 0.10
N VAL A 9 2.96 -64.78 -0.08
CA VAL A 9 3.01 -63.33 -0.28
C VAL A 9 2.51 -63.04 -1.69
N THR A 10 1.30 -62.51 -1.81
CA THR A 10 0.80 -61.96 -3.08
C THR A 10 1.60 -60.70 -3.44
N PRO A 11 2.08 -60.54 -4.68
CA PRO A 11 2.77 -59.32 -5.10
C PRO A 11 1.81 -58.12 -5.02
N GLN A 12 2.23 -57.05 -4.33
CA GLN A 12 1.49 -55.79 -4.36
C GLN A 12 1.48 -55.24 -5.79
N PRO A 13 0.34 -54.75 -6.30
CA PRO A 13 0.30 -54.08 -7.58
C PRO A 13 1.20 -52.83 -7.55
N PRO A 14 1.85 -52.47 -8.68
CA PRO A 14 2.69 -51.28 -8.74
C PRO A 14 1.89 -50.04 -8.34
N GLN A 15 2.41 -49.27 -7.38
CA GLN A 15 1.80 -47.99 -7.01
C GLN A 15 1.77 -47.08 -8.25
N PRO A 16 0.63 -46.40 -8.52
CA PRO A 16 0.57 -45.42 -9.59
C PRO A 16 1.61 -44.32 -9.32
N PRO A 17 2.29 -43.81 -10.36
CA PRO A 17 3.24 -42.72 -10.19
C PRO A 17 2.57 -41.55 -9.47
N HIS A 18 3.25 -41.00 -8.46
CA HIS A 18 2.80 -39.79 -7.79
C HIS A 18 2.50 -38.73 -8.87
N PRO A 19 1.32 -38.09 -8.87
CA PRO A 19 1.03 -37.03 -9.82
C PRO A 19 2.13 -35.98 -9.68
N HIS A 20 2.91 -35.80 -10.75
CA HIS A 20 3.89 -34.75 -10.85
C HIS A 20 3.16 -33.44 -10.57
N LEU A 21 3.43 -32.82 -9.42
CA LEU A 21 2.98 -31.46 -9.14
C LEU A 21 3.44 -30.61 -10.34
N PRO A 22 2.56 -29.81 -10.96
CA PRO A 22 2.99 -28.91 -12.00
C PRO A 22 4.11 -28.05 -11.41
N THR A 23 5.32 -28.16 -11.95
CA THR A 23 6.35 -27.17 -11.66
C THR A 23 5.94 -25.92 -12.43
N TRP A 24 5.46 -24.93 -11.71
CA TRP A 24 5.02 -23.68 -12.33
C TRP A 24 6.26 -23.10 -13.03
N PRO A 25 6.24 -22.91 -14.36
CA PRO A 25 7.34 -22.24 -15.00
C PRO A 25 7.45 -20.86 -14.36
N PRO A 26 8.65 -20.43 -13.92
CA PRO A 26 8.81 -19.05 -13.47
C PRO A 26 8.46 -18.18 -14.68
N THR A 27 7.29 -17.55 -14.67
CA THR A 27 6.89 -16.61 -15.70
C THR A 27 7.68 -15.32 -15.49
N VAL A 28 8.96 -15.36 -15.87
CA VAL A 28 9.79 -14.17 -15.99
C VAL A 28 9.34 -13.45 -17.25
N ARG A 29 8.32 -12.59 -17.18
CA ARG A 29 7.90 -11.79 -18.35
C ARG A 29 7.51 -10.34 -18.03
N LYS A 30 8.26 -9.46 -18.70
CA LYS A 30 7.97 -8.10 -19.17
C LYS A 30 7.31 -7.11 -18.17
N ALA A 31 7.87 -6.99 -16.97
CA ALA A 31 7.68 -5.80 -16.13
C ALA A 31 8.66 -4.64 -16.47
N GLY A 32 9.41 -4.74 -17.59
CA GLY A 32 10.57 -3.89 -17.86
C GLY A 32 10.28 -2.42 -18.18
N ALA A 33 9.19 -2.11 -18.87
CA ALA A 33 8.91 -0.74 -19.33
C ALA A 33 8.67 0.28 -18.20
N PRO A 34 7.77 0.04 -17.22
CA PRO A 34 7.59 1.00 -16.12
C PRO A 34 8.79 1.02 -15.17
N LEU A 35 9.49 -0.10 -15.03
CA LEU A 35 10.69 -0.16 -14.18
C LEU A 35 11.84 0.66 -14.79
N ALA A 36 12.07 0.56 -16.10
CA ALA A 36 13.07 1.37 -16.79
C ALA A 36 12.75 2.86 -16.71
N ALA A 37 11.47 3.24 -16.86
CA ALA A 37 11.03 4.62 -16.69
C ALA A 37 11.28 5.14 -15.26
N ILE A 38 10.92 4.35 -14.24
CA ILE A 38 11.18 4.71 -12.84
C ILE A 38 12.69 4.85 -12.59
N ILE A 39 13.52 3.90 -13.06
CA ILE A 39 14.98 3.99 -12.89
C ILE A 39 15.53 5.25 -13.57
N GLY A 40 15.18 5.47 -14.85
CA GLY A 40 15.65 6.63 -15.60
C GLY A 40 15.23 7.96 -14.95
N LEU A 41 13.96 8.09 -14.55
CA LEU A 41 13.45 9.31 -13.91
C LEU A 41 14.01 9.49 -12.49
N SER A 42 14.28 8.41 -11.76
CA SER A 42 14.99 8.49 -10.48
C SER A 42 16.45 8.95 -10.63
N VAL A 43 17.11 8.64 -11.75
CA VAL A 43 18.44 9.23 -12.07
C VAL A 43 18.31 10.72 -12.29
N VAL A 44 17.29 11.18 -13.02
CA VAL A 44 17.04 12.62 -13.24
C VAL A 44 16.80 13.34 -11.90
N VAL A 45 15.98 12.76 -11.01
CA VAL A 45 15.78 13.26 -9.65
C VAL A 45 17.09 13.33 -8.86
N GLY A 46 17.95 12.31 -8.98
CA GLY A 46 19.29 12.33 -8.39
C GLY A 46 20.15 13.48 -8.91
N LEU A 47 20.10 13.75 -10.22
CA LEU A 47 20.80 14.90 -10.82
C LEU A 47 20.24 16.23 -10.33
N LEU A 48 18.91 16.35 -10.18
CA LEU A 48 18.27 17.52 -9.58
C LEU A 48 18.75 17.73 -8.13
N MET A 49 18.87 16.67 -7.34
CA MET A 49 19.42 16.77 -5.98
C MET A 49 20.87 17.26 -5.96
N ILE A 50 21.69 16.79 -6.88
CA ILE A 50 23.08 17.27 -7.01
C ILE A 50 23.08 18.76 -7.37
N LEU A 51 22.23 19.18 -8.31
CA LEU A 51 22.09 20.58 -8.70
C LEU A 51 21.65 21.46 -7.53
N LEU A 52 20.61 21.05 -6.79
CA LEU A 52 20.12 21.76 -5.60
C LEU A 52 21.18 21.86 -4.51
N THR A 53 21.95 20.79 -4.31
CA THR A 53 23.06 20.80 -3.34
C THR A 53 24.17 21.74 -3.78
N ALA A 54 24.44 21.84 -5.09
CA ALA A 54 25.45 22.74 -5.64
C ALA A 54 25.03 24.22 -5.52
N THR A 55 23.73 24.53 -5.58
CA THR A 55 23.22 25.90 -5.47
C THR A 55 22.94 26.34 -4.04
N ASN A 56 22.33 25.47 -3.22
CA ASN A 56 22.04 25.73 -1.80
C ASN A 56 22.27 24.47 -0.95
N PRO A 57 23.53 24.19 -0.54
CA PRO A 57 23.86 22.98 0.18
C PRO A 57 23.20 22.91 1.56
N VAL A 58 23.08 24.04 2.26
CA VAL A 58 22.50 24.10 3.61
C VAL A 58 20.99 23.87 3.55
N GLY A 59 20.27 24.60 2.68
CA GLY A 59 18.84 24.42 2.49
C GLY A 59 18.49 23.01 2.04
N THR A 60 19.27 22.46 1.10
CA THR A 60 19.08 21.08 0.60
C THR A 60 19.31 20.04 1.69
N ALA A 61 20.37 20.20 2.51
CA ALA A 61 20.63 19.28 3.62
C ALA A 61 19.50 19.29 4.66
N ILE A 62 19.01 20.47 5.03
CA ILE A 62 17.88 20.62 5.96
C ILE A 62 16.62 20.00 5.37
N GLY A 63 16.29 20.34 4.12
CA GLY A 63 15.15 19.79 3.40
C GLY A 63 15.20 18.27 3.36
N PHE A 64 16.34 17.70 2.94
CA PHE A 64 16.53 16.26 2.85
C PHE A 64 16.35 15.55 4.19
N VAL A 65 17.01 16.05 5.25
CA VAL A 65 16.95 15.41 6.57
C VAL A 65 15.55 15.50 7.16
N LEU A 66 14.97 16.70 7.22
CA LEU A 66 13.68 16.91 7.85
C LEU A 66 12.54 16.25 7.07
N SER A 67 12.54 16.36 5.74
CA SER A 67 11.57 15.67 4.89
C SER A 67 11.68 14.14 5.05
N SER A 68 12.89 13.59 5.06
CA SER A 68 13.07 12.14 5.26
C SER A 68 12.54 11.66 6.61
N ILE A 69 12.72 12.44 7.68
CA ILE A 69 12.17 12.11 9.01
C ILE A 69 10.65 12.13 8.97
N ALA A 70 10.05 13.23 8.48
CA ALA A 70 8.60 13.39 8.43
C ALA A 70 7.94 12.30 7.58
N ILE A 71 8.47 12.05 6.38
CA ILE A 71 7.95 11.05 5.47
C ILE A 71 8.16 9.63 6.02
N THR A 72 9.26 9.35 6.74
CA THR A 72 9.41 8.05 7.42
C THR A 72 8.24 7.79 8.38
N VAL A 73 7.79 8.80 9.13
CA VAL A 73 6.62 8.67 10.01
C VAL A 73 5.36 8.37 9.20
N VAL A 74 5.14 9.07 8.08
CA VAL A 74 4.02 8.84 7.17
C VAL A 74 4.02 7.41 6.61
N LEU A 75 5.18 6.93 6.14
CA LEU A 75 5.36 5.56 5.66
C LEU A 75 5.02 4.54 6.75
N LEU A 76 5.50 4.75 7.98
CA LEU A 76 5.19 3.88 9.11
C LEU A 76 3.70 3.85 9.44
N CYS A 77 2.98 4.97 9.30
CA CYS A 77 1.53 5.01 9.45
C CYS A 77 0.80 4.17 8.39
N TYR A 78 1.20 4.24 7.12
CA TYR A 78 0.64 3.41 6.06
C TYR A 78 0.98 1.92 6.23
N LEU A 79 2.22 1.59 6.59
CA LEU A 79 2.62 0.21 6.90
C LEU A 79 1.93 -0.35 8.17
N TRP A 80 1.55 0.53 9.11
CA TRP A 80 0.76 0.15 10.27
C TRP A 80 -0.69 -0.13 9.90
N LEU A 81 -1.25 0.62 8.96
CA LEU A 81 -2.58 0.40 8.40
C LEU A 81 -2.63 -0.93 7.64
N ASP A 82 -1.63 -1.20 6.81
CA ASP A 82 -1.47 -2.38 5.94
C ASP A 82 -1.07 -3.69 6.66
N ARG A 83 -1.39 -3.82 7.96
CA ARG A 83 -0.78 -4.87 8.79
C ARG A 83 -1.48 -6.23 8.69
N TRP A 84 -2.75 -6.26 8.29
CA TRP A 84 -3.52 -7.50 8.23
C TRP A 84 -3.22 -8.31 6.97
N GLU A 85 -3.19 -7.65 5.81
CA GLU A 85 -2.88 -8.21 4.51
C GLU A 85 -1.72 -7.41 3.90
N PRO A 86 -0.46 -7.65 4.34
CA PRO A 86 0.66 -6.82 3.92
C PRO A 86 0.90 -6.91 2.42
N GLU A 87 0.90 -5.75 1.77
CA GLU A 87 1.11 -5.62 0.34
C GLU A 87 2.54 -6.02 -0.07
N PRO A 88 2.75 -6.49 -1.32
CA PRO A 88 4.07 -6.86 -1.81
C PRO A 88 5.06 -5.68 -1.71
N PRO A 89 6.20 -5.82 -0.98
CA PRO A 89 7.13 -4.72 -0.75
C PRO A 89 7.64 -4.06 -2.03
N ARG A 90 7.73 -4.84 -3.12
CA ARG A 90 8.12 -4.35 -4.44
C ARG A 90 7.16 -3.29 -4.95
N LEU A 91 5.86 -3.48 -4.79
CA LEU A 91 4.85 -2.55 -5.28
C LEU A 91 4.78 -1.30 -4.39
N LEU A 92 4.98 -1.45 -3.08
CA LEU A 92 5.10 -0.31 -2.16
C LEU A 92 6.31 0.57 -2.49
N ILE A 93 7.47 -0.04 -2.78
CA ILE A 93 8.67 0.69 -3.23
C ILE A 93 8.40 1.36 -4.57
N LEU A 94 7.76 0.67 -5.52
CA LEU A 94 7.41 1.25 -6.83
C LEU A 94 6.43 2.42 -6.69
N ALA A 95 5.46 2.35 -5.78
CA ALA A 95 4.53 3.44 -5.50
C ALA A 95 5.25 4.66 -4.96
N PHE A 96 6.11 4.47 -3.95
CA PHE A 96 6.93 5.54 -3.40
C PHE A 96 7.85 6.16 -4.45
N LEU A 97 8.59 5.35 -5.20
CA LEU A 97 9.50 5.83 -6.25
C LEU A 97 8.75 6.49 -7.39
N TRP A 98 7.54 6.03 -7.75
CA TRP A 98 6.69 6.71 -8.71
C TRP A 98 6.39 8.14 -8.26
N GLY A 99 5.96 8.29 -7.00
CA GLY A 99 5.72 9.61 -6.40
C GLY A 99 6.96 10.49 -6.40
N ALA A 100 8.08 9.96 -5.90
CA ALA A 100 9.32 10.68 -5.71
C ALA A 100 10.09 10.97 -7.01
N SER A 101 9.71 10.37 -8.14
CA SER A 101 10.37 10.64 -9.41
C SER A 101 9.44 10.86 -10.58
N VAL A 102 8.70 9.84 -11.01
CA VAL A 102 7.87 9.92 -12.21
C VAL A 102 6.86 11.05 -12.11
N ALA A 103 6.15 11.13 -10.99
CA ALA A 103 5.16 12.17 -10.75
C ALA A 103 5.81 13.56 -10.67
N ILE A 104 6.93 13.72 -9.94
CA ILE A 104 7.66 15.00 -9.87
C ILE A 104 8.10 15.48 -11.26
N ILE A 105 8.80 14.64 -12.04
CA ILE A 105 9.34 15.07 -13.33
C ILE A 105 8.20 15.36 -14.31
N LEU A 106 7.15 14.54 -14.32
CA LEU A 106 6.00 14.75 -15.17
C LEU A 106 5.28 16.06 -14.81
N SER A 107 5.09 16.34 -13.51
CA SER A 107 4.53 17.59 -13.03
C SER A 107 5.35 18.79 -13.47
N LEU A 108 6.65 18.81 -13.17
CA LEU A 108 7.55 19.91 -13.53
C LEU A 108 7.55 20.19 -15.04
N VAL A 109 7.62 19.15 -15.89
CA VAL A 109 7.63 19.33 -17.35
C VAL A 109 6.29 19.89 -17.85
N LEU A 110 5.17 19.37 -17.34
CA LEU A 110 3.84 19.81 -17.77
C LEU A 110 3.52 21.22 -17.26
N GLU A 111 3.96 21.57 -16.05
CA GLU A 111 3.83 22.92 -15.50
C GLU A 111 4.65 23.93 -16.31
N LEU A 112 5.93 23.64 -16.58
CA LEU A 112 6.78 24.49 -17.42
C LEU A 112 6.20 24.68 -18.83
N TRP A 113 5.69 23.60 -19.44
CA TRP A 113 5.03 23.68 -20.74
C TRP A 113 3.76 24.54 -20.67
N ALA A 114 2.94 24.37 -19.63
CA ALA A 114 1.72 25.13 -19.45
C ALA A 114 1.99 26.62 -19.18
N ASP A 115 3.02 26.94 -18.40
CA ASP A 115 3.46 28.33 -18.16
C ASP A 115 3.94 29.02 -19.45
N ALA A 116 4.53 28.26 -20.37
CA ALA A 116 4.96 28.79 -21.67
C ALA A 116 3.79 29.01 -22.66
N VAL A 117 2.69 28.25 -22.52
CA VAL A 117 1.57 28.25 -23.47
C VAL A 117 0.42 29.15 -23.01
N PHE A 118 0.14 29.19 -21.71
CA PHE A 118 -0.99 29.92 -21.14
C PHE A 118 -0.52 31.24 -20.54
N LEU A 119 -1.11 32.33 -21.03
CA LEU A 119 -0.88 33.67 -20.46
C LEU A 119 -1.53 33.78 -19.08
N PRO A 120 -0.96 34.58 -18.16
CA PRO A 120 -1.57 34.86 -16.87
C PRO A 120 -2.97 35.47 -17.04
N THR A 121 -3.95 34.94 -16.30
CA THR A 121 -5.31 35.48 -16.31
C THR A 121 -5.35 36.85 -15.60
N PRO A 122 -5.81 37.93 -16.26
CA PRO A 122 -5.92 39.24 -15.63
C PRO A 122 -6.91 39.23 -14.44
N GLY A 123 -6.50 39.83 -13.32
CA GLY A 123 -7.37 40.03 -12.14
C GLY A 123 -7.28 38.95 -11.06
N LEU A 124 -6.46 37.91 -11.23
CA LEU A 124 -6.10 36.99 -10.15
C LEU A 124 -4.82 37.46 -9.43
N PRO A 125 -4.62 37.08 -8.15
CA PRO A 125 -3.33 37.29 -7.49
C PRO A 125 -2.19 36.64 -8.26
N ASP A 126 -1.01 37.26 -8.24
CA ASP A 126 0.18 36.73 -8.92
C ASP A 126 0.47 35.29 -8.44
N GLY A 127 0.64 34.38 -9.39
CA GLY A 127 0.91 32.95 -9.12
C GLY A 127 -0.31 32.14 -8.65
N PHE A 128 -1.48 32.75 -8.44
CA PHE A 128 -2.67 31.99 -7.99
C PHE A 128 -3.10 30.95 -9.03
N GLU A 129 -3.14 31.30 -10.31
CA GLU A 129 -3.56 30.36 -11.35
C GLU A 129 -2.60 29.16 -11.45
N SER A 130 -1.28 29.42 -11.44
CA SER A 130 -0.26 28.37 -11.54
C SER A 130 -0.26 27.49 -10.29
N THR A 131 -0.20 28.06 -9.09
CA THR A 131 -0.07 27.33 -7.83
C THR A 131 -1.37 26.71 -7.31
N ALA A 132 -2.50 27.41 -7.46
CA ALA A 132 -3.78 26.98 -6.87
C ALA A 132 -4.66 26.17 -7.81
N LEU A 133 -4.49 26.29 -9.13
CA LEU A 133 -5.36 25.59 -10.10
C LEU A 133 -4.58 24.60 -10.96
N ARG A 134 -3.52 25.08 -11.61
CA ARG A 134 -2.77 24.32 -12.61
C ARG A 134 -1.91 23.22 -11.99
N ALA A 135 -1.11 23.54 -10.97
CA ALA A 135 -0.28 22.57 -10.28
C ALA A 135 -1.12 21.44 -9.66
N PRO A 136 -2.20 21.70 -8.88
CA PRO A 136 -3.07 20.64 -8.37
C PRO A 136 -3.66 19.72 -9.45
N LEU A 137 -4.09 20.29 -10.58
CA LEU A 137 -4.59 19.49 -11.70
C LEU A 137 -3.51 18.56 -12.25
N ILE A 138 -2.34 19.11 -12.57
CA ILE A 138 -1.25 18.37 -13.20
C ILE A 138 -0.69 17.32 -12.23
N GLU A 139 -0.41 17.72 -11.00
CA GLU A 139 0.24 16.84 -10.04
C GLU A 139 -0.65 15.69 -9.59
N GLU A 140 -1.95 15.93 -9.33
CA GLU A 140 -2.85 14.85 -8.95
C GLU A 140 -3.04 13.86 -10.12
N ALA A 141 -2.94 14.33 -11.37
CA ALA A 141 -2.95 13.44 -12.54
C ALA A 141 -1.66 12.61 -12.61
N ALA A 142 -0.51 13.24 -12.41
CA ALA A 142 0.80 12.59 -12.44
C ALA A 142 0.95 11.52 -11.34
N LYS A 143 0.52 11.85 -10.11
CA LYS A 143 0.44 10.91 -8.98
C LYS A 143 -0.58 9.80 -9.28
N GLY A 144 -1.78 10.19 -9.70
CA GLY A 144 -2.91 9.30 -9.96
C GLY A 144 -2.69 8.27 -11.07
N LEU A 145 -1.84 8.58 -12.05
CA LEU A 145 -1.50 7.68 -13.14
C LEU A 145 -0.94 6.33 -12.63
N PHE A 146 -0.25 6.32 -11.48
CA PHE A 146 0.18 5.07 -10.85
C PHE A 146 -1.00 4.13 -10.55
N LEU A 147 -2.08 4.66 -9.96
CA LEU A 147 -3.26 3.88 -9.63
C LEU A 147 -3.96 3.37 -10.88
N LEU A 148 -4.04 4.19 -11.93
CA LEU A 148 -4.61 3.77 -13.22
C LEU A 148 -3.77 2.65 -13.86
N LEU A 149 -2.44 2.70 -13.76
CA LEU A 149 -1.56 1.61 -14.19
C LEU A 149 -1.78 0.36 -13.34
N MET A 150 -1.97 0.50 -12.03
CA MET A 150 -2.30 -0.61 -11.13
C MET A 150 -3.63 -1.27 -11.49
N MET A 151 -4.61 -0.54 -12.04
CA MET A 151 -5.87 -1.11 -12.53
C MET A 151 -5.71 -2.02 -13.77
N THR A 152 -4.53 -2.07 -14.38
CA THR A 152 -4.27 -2.86 -15.60
C THR A 152 -3.56 -4.19 -15.33
N GLY A 153 -3.84 -5.20 -16.17
CA GLY A 153 -3.13 -6.47 -16.17
C GLY A 153 -3.20 -7.24 -14.84
N HIS A 154 -2.07 -7.77 -14.39
CA HIS A 154 -1.98 -8.57 -13.16
C HIS A 154 -1.92 -7.71 -11.89
N ARG A 155 -1.49 -6.44 -11.97
CA ARG A 155 -1.37 -5.56 -10.78
C ARG A 155 -2.72 -5.23 -10.15
N ARG A 156 -3.80 -5.32 -10.93
CA ARG A 156 -5.17 -5.11 -10.44
C ARG A 156 -5.56 -6.10 -9.34
N HIS A 157 -4.85 -7.23 -9.21
CA HIS A 157 -5.08 -8.23 -8.17
C HIS A 157 -4.66 -7.75 -6.79
N GLU A 158 -3.89 -6.68 -6.72
CA GLU A 158 -3.39 -6.06 -5.49
C GLU A 158 -4.30 -4.88 -5.07
N LEU A 159 -5.39 -4.61 -5.79
CA LEU A 159 -6.38 -3.58 -5.46
C LEU A 159 -7.70 -4.27 -5.05
N ASN A 160 -7.67 -5.01 -3.95
CA ASN A 160 -8.80 -5.84 -3.52
C ASN A 160 -9.70 -5.14 -2.51
N SER A 161 -9.12 -4.28 -1.70
CA SER A 161 -9.77 -3.56 -0.63
C SER A 161 -9.62 -2.04 -0.82
N LEU A 162 -10.42 -1.29 -0.06
CA LEU A 162 -10.24 0.16 -0.01
C LEU A 162 -8.92 0.50 0.68
N THR A 163 -8.51 -0.29 1.67
CA THR A 163 -7.24 -0.13 2.39
C THR A 163 -6.08 -0.20 1.41
N ASP A 164 -6.03 -1.20 0.53
CA ASP A 164 -4.96 -1.40 -0.46
C ASP A 164 -4.85 -0.18 -1.39
N CYS A 165 -5.99 0.29 -1.91
CA CYS A 165 -6.05 1.47 -2.76
C CYS A 165 -5.48 2.70 -2.04
N LEU A 166 -5.86 2.91 -0.78
CA LEU A 166 -5.38 4.01 0.06
C LEU A 166 -3.90 3.89 0.40
N VAL A 167 -3.39 2.67 0.64
CA VAL A 167 -1.97 2.42 0.90
C VAL A 167 -1.14 2.80 -0.33
N TYR A 168 -1.47 2.27 -1.51
CA TYR A 168 -0.76 2.61 -2.75
C TYR A 168 -0.80 4.11 -3.06
N ALA A 169 -1.98 4.74 -2.95
CA ALA A 169 -2.15 6.17 -3.13
C ALA A 169 -1.34 6.98 -2.12
N GLY A 170 -1.38 6.56 -0.86
CA GLY A 170 -0.68 7.17 0.25
C GLY A 170 0.83 7.17 0.05
N LEU A 171 1.40 6.06 -0.42
CA LEU A 171 2.83 5.95 -0.71
C LEU A 171 3.26 6.74 -1.94
N VAL A 172 2.43 6.82 -2.98
CA VAL A 172 2.69 7.74 -4.11
C VAL A 172 2.71 9.19 -3.62
N GLY A 173 1.69 9.60 -2.84
CA GLY A 173 1.64 10.94 -2.26
C GLY A 173 2.81 11.23 -1.32
N ALA A 174 3.23 10.26 -0.51
CA ALA A 174 4.36 10.40 0.40
C ALA A 174 5.70 10.52 -0.34
N GLY A 175 5.90 9.77 -1.43
CA GLY A 175 7.08 9.92 -2.29
C GLY A 175 7.13 11.28 -2.97
N PHE A 176 5.98 11.76 -3.48
CA PHE A 176 5.89 13.08 -4.07
C PHE A 176 6.20 14.18 -3.06
N ALA A 177 5.54 14.15 -1.89
CA ALA A 177 5.76 15.08 -0.79
C ALA A 177 7.23 15.09 -0.35
N TRP A 178 7.86 13.90 -0.25
CA TRP A 178 9.26 13.80 0.14
C TRP A 178 10.17 14.68 -0.72
N PHE A 179 10.05 14.57 -2.04
CA PHE A 179 10.90 15.33 -2.94
C PHE A 179 10.50 16.79 -3.03
N GLU A 180 9.19 17.06 -3.11
CA GLU A 180 8.67 18.42 -3.17
C GLU A 180 9.05 19.23 -1.93
N ASP A 181 8.94 18.66 -0.74
CA ASP A 181 9.36 19.31 0.51
C ASP A 181 10.84 19.70 0.46
N ILE A 182 11.70 18.85 -0.10
CA ILE A 182 13.13 19.17 -0.27
C ILE A 182 13.29 20.36 -1.21
N LEU A 183 12.58 20.39 -2.35
CA LEU A 183 12.62 21.51 -3.29
C LEU A 183 12.20 22.82 -2.62
N TYR A 184 11.09 22.83 -1.88
CA TYR A 184 10.59 24.04 -1.22
C TYR A 184 11.53 24.52 -0.11
N ILE A 185 12.04 23.60 0.72
CA ILE A 185 12.93 23.96 1.84
C ILE A 185 14.29 24.43 1.31
N ALA A 186 14.81 23.81 0.25
CA ALA A 186 16.06 24.18 -0.40
C ALA A 186 16.00 25.55 -1.12
N ASN A 187 14.82 25.97 -1.57
CA ASN A 187 14.61 27.28 -2.17
C ASN A 187 14.47 28.42 -1.14
N GLY A 188 14.53 28.14 0.16
CA GLY A 188 14.59 29.19 1.17
C GLY A 188 15.89 30.00 1.07
N GLU A 189 15.77 31.33 0.97
CA GLU A 189 16.91 32.25 0.82
C GLU A 189 17.81 32.31 2.06
N THR A 190 17.22 32.07 3.24
CA THR A 190 17.90 32.06 4.53
C THR A 190 17.59 30.79 5.31
N LEU A 191 18.43 30.48 6.29
CA LEU A 191 18.17 29.40 7.25
C LEU A 191 16.79 29.56 7.92
N GLY A 192 16.43 30.78 8.32
CA GLY A 192 15.15 31.08 8.95
C GLY A 192 13.96 30.79 8.03
N SER A 193 14.03 31.20 6.75
CA SER A 193 12.97 30.89 5.78
C SER A 193 12.86 29.39 5.47
N SER A 194 13.99 28.68 5.33
CA SER A 194 13.96 27.22 5.12
C SER A 194 13.32 26.49 6.30
N LEU A 195 13.63 26.90 7.54
CA LEU A 195 13.02 26.31 8.74
C LEU A 195 11.52 26.66 8.87
N ALA A 196 11.11 27.88 8.51
CA ALA A 196 9.71 28.28 8.50
C ALA A 196 8.90 27.47 7.46
N ILE A 197 9.43 27.31 6.24
CA ILE A 197 8.82 26.47 5.20
C ILE A 197 8.74 25.01 5.68
N ALA A 198 9.83 24.50 6.28
CA ALA A 198 9.85 23.15 6.84
C ALA A 198 8.77 22.97 7.92
N ALA A 199 8.58 23.93 8.82
CA ALA A 199 7.53 23.86 9.83
C ALA A 199 6.12 23.80 9.21
N LEU A 200 5.83 24.67 8.25
CA LEU A 200 4.53 24.71 7.57
C LEU A 200 4.26 23.42 6.78
N ARG A 201 5.25 22.87 6.09
CA ARG A 201 5.06 21.68 5.26
C ARG A 201 5.08 20.39 6.07
N LEU A 202 6.09 20.22 6.94
CA LEU A 202 6.37 18.95 7.61
C LEU A 202 5.58 18.75 8.91
N VAL A 203 5.15 19.81 9.59
CA VAL A 203 4.36 19.71 10.83
C VAL A 203 2.88 19.85 10.53
N MET A 204 2.49 20.88 9.78
CA MET A 204 1.07 21.12 9.51
C MET A 204 0.54 20.13 8.47
N ALA A 205 1.32 19.81 7.43
CA ALA A 205 0.82 19.09 6.26
C ALA A 205 1.56 17.79 5.88
N PRO A 206 2.11 16.99 6.81
CA PRO A 206 2.91 15.81 6.44
C PRO A 206 2.13 14.76 5.65
N PHE A 207 0.79 14.74 5.76
CA PHE A 207 -0.07 13.80 5.06
C PHE A 207 -0.84 14.41 3.87
N ALA A 208 -0.65 15.69 3.55
CA ALA A 208 -1.51 16.41 2.61
C ALA A 208 -1.56 15.74 1.22
N HIS A 209 -0.40 15.53 0.58
CA HIS A 209 -0.35 14.85 -0.74
C HIS A 209 -0.91 13.43 -0.71
N SER A 210 -0.64 12.68 0.37
CA SER A 210 -1.20 11.34 0.54
C SER A 210 -2.74 11.39 0.66
N LEU A 211 -3.27 12.41 1.33
CA LEU A 211 -4.72 12.61 1.51
C LEU A 211 -5.39 13.05 0.21
N PHE A 212 -4.76 13.90 -0.61
CA PHE A 212 -5.28 14.33 -1.91
C PHE A 212 -5.43 13.14 -2.86
N VAL A 213 -4.35 12.40 -3.12
CA VAL A 213 -4.36 11.23 -4.02
C VAL A 213 -5.29 10.12 -3.49
N SER A 214 -5.48 10.04 -2.17
CA SER A 214 -6.44 9.10 -1.57
C SER A 214 -7.87 9.31 -2.09
N MET A 215 -8.28 10.54 -2.44
CA MET A 215 -9.61 10.79 -3.02
C MET A 215 -9.77 10.09 -4.38
N LEU A 216 -8.72 10.13 -5.22
CA LEU A 216 -8.68 9.35 -6.45
C LEU A 216 -8.69 7.84 -6.15
N ALA A 217 -7.99 7.39 -5.11
CA ALA A 217 -8.00 6.00 -4.69
C ALA A 217 -9.40 5.50 -4.29
N VAL A 218 -10.18 6.32 -3.60
CA VAL A 218 -11.60 6.04 -3.33
C VAL A 218 -12.39 5.89 -4.64
N GLY A 219 -12.18 6.81 -5.59
CA GLY A 219 -12.75 6.72 -6.93
C GLY A 219 -12.38 5.41 -7.64
N VAL A 220 -11.11 5.04 -7.64
CA VAL A 220 -10.58 3.79 -8.21
C VAL A 220 -11.22 2.57 -7.55
N TYR A 221 -11.34 2.54 -6.23
CA TYR A 221 -11.97 1.45 -5.48
C TYR A 221 -13.42 1.23 -5.91
N PHE A 222 -14.21 2.30 -6.04
CA PHE A 222 -15.59 2.18 -6.54
C PHE A 222 -15.62 1.82 -8.03
N ALA A 223 -14.69 2.34 -8.83
CA ALA A 223 -14.56 2.05 -10.24
C ALA A 223 -14.27 0.56 -10.52
N LEU A 224 -13.54 -0.12 -9.63
CA LEU A 224 -13.28 -1.56 -9.69
C LEU A 224 -14.54 -2.42 -9.47
N LYS A 225 -15.58 -1.85 -8.85
CA LYS A 225 -16.88 -2.52 -8.63
C LYS A 225 -17.87 -2.31 -9.78
N GLN A 226 -17.56 -1.41 -10.71
CA GLN A 226 -18.44 -1.09 -11.83
C GLN A 226 -18.23 -2.08 -12.98
N ARG A 227 -19.33 -2.57 -13.57
CA ARG A 227 -19.31 -3.44 -14.76
C ARG A 227 -19.26 -2.66 -16.07
N HIS A 228 -19.83 -1.46 -16.10
CA HIS A 228 -19.91 -0.63 -17.30
C HIS A 228 -18.83 0.46 -17.32
N LEU A 229 -18.30 0.76 -18.51
CA LEU A 229 -17.20 1.71 -18.69
C LEU A 229 -17.56 3.12 -18.19
N VAL A 230 -18.79 3.59 -18.46
CA VAL A 230 -19.24 4.93 -18.05
C VAL A 230 -19.22 5.06 -16.53
N GLY A 231 -19.76 4.08 -15.80
CA GLY A 231 -19.74 4.08 -14.33
C GLY A 231 -18.32 4.04 -13.78
N LYS A 232 -17.44 3.23 -14.38
CA LYS A 232 -16.02 3.16 -14.02
C LYS A 232 -15.32 4.51 -14.18
N LEU A 233 -15.50 5.16 -15.33
CA LEU A 233 -14.92 6.47 -15.61
C LEU A 233 -15.49 7.55 -14.70
N ALA A 234 -16.81 7.55 -14.44
CA ALA A 234 -17.44 8.50 -13.54
C ALA A 234 -16.85 8.42 -12.13
N CYS A 235 -16.62 7.22 -11.58
CA CYS A 235 -15.99 7.04 -10.28
C CYS A 235 -14.53 7.56 -10.25
N ILE A 236 -13.74 7.26 -11.29
CA ILE A 236 -12.35 7.75 -11.40
C ILE A 236 -12.32 9.27 -11.48
N VAL A 237 -13.14 9.87 -12.37
CA VAL A 237 -13.19 11.32 -12.58
C VAL A 237 -13.68 12.02 -11.32
N ALA A 238 -14.71 11.50 -10.64
CA ALA A 238 -15.17 12.08 -9.39
C ALA A 238 -14.09 12.07 -8.30
N GLY A 239 -13.36 10.95 -8.15
CA GLY A 239 -12.24 10.86 -7.21
C GLY A 239 -11.08 11.80 -7.57
N TYR A 240 -10.76 11.91 -8.86
CA TYR A 240 -9.75 12.84 -9.37
C TYR A 240 -10.13 14.30 -9.09
N LEU A 241 -11.36 14.71 -9.42
CA LEU A 241 -11.82 16.07 -9.17
C LEU A 241 -11.84 16.38 -7.67
N ALA A 242 -12.23 15.43 -6.82
CA ALA A 242 -12.13 15.60 -5.37
C ALA A 242 -10.69 15.79 -4.89
N ALA A 243 -9.72 15.04 -5.45
CA ALA A 243 -8.30 15.23 -5.17
C ALA A 243 -7.83 16.64 -5.56
N VAL A 244 -8.14 17.04 -6.80
CA VAL A 244 -7.75 18.35 -7.36
C VAL A 244 -8.37 19.50 -6.56
N ILE A 245 -9.67 19.43 -6.23
CA ILE A 245 -10.33 20.49 -5.44
C ILE A 245 -9.71 20.60 -4.04
N MET A 246 -9.45 19.47 -3.39
CA MET A 246 -8.87 19.49 -2.04
C MET A 246 -7.45 20.05 -2.04
N HIS A 247 -6.65 19.68 -3.05
CA HIS A 247 -5.30 20.19 -3.23
C HIS A 247 -5.30 21.68 -3.65
N ALA A 248 -6.19 22.07 -4.56
CA ALA A 248 -6.37 23.46 -4.98
C ALA A 248 -6.78 24.38 -3.83
N LEU A 249 -7.69 23.93 -2.95
CA LEU A 249 -8.06 24.69 -1.76
C LEU A 249 -6.87 24.87 -0.81
N TRP A 250 -6.05 23.83 -0.64
CA TRP A 250 -4.84 23.89 0.18
C TRP A 250 -3.82 24.89 -0.40
N ASN A 251 -3.43 24.73 -1.66
CA ASN A 251 -2.45 25.60 -2.31
C ASN A 251 -2.98 27.03 -2.51
N GLY A 252 -4.24 27.19 -2.88
CA GLY A 252 -4.86 28.51 -3.01
C GLY A 252 -4.87 29.27 -1.69
N SER A 253 -5.10 28.58 -0.57
CA SER A 253 -5.09 29.21 0.74
C SER A 253 -3.73 29.81 1.14
N SER A 254 -2.61 29.18 0.73
CA SER A 254 -1.27 29.71 1.01
C SER A 254 -0.93 30.93 0.18
N VAL A 255 -1.45 31.02 -1.05
CA VAL A 255 -1.28 32.19 -1.94
C VAL A 255 -2.13 33.37 -1.48
N ILE A 256 -3.36 33.12 -1.00
CA ILE A 256 -4.28 34.18 -0.55
C ILE A 256 -3.75 34.86 0.72
N GLY A 257 -3.18 34.08 1.66
CA GLY A 257 -2.55 34.62 2.85
C GLY A 257 -2.65 33.72 4.07
N ILE A 258 -1.93 34.08 5.12
CA ILE A 258 -1.79 33.24 6.32
C ILE A 258 -3.12 32.98 7.04
N GLU A 259 -4.04 33.94 7.05
CA GLU A 259 -5.38 33.76 7.65
C GLU A 259 -6.20 32.71 6.90
N ALA A 260 -6.21 32.77 5.56
CA ALA A 260 -6.88 31.79 4.72
C ALA A 260 -6.26 30.39 4.87
N TYR A 261 -4.93 30.32 4.93
CA TYR A 261 -4.19 29.08 5.19
C TYR A 261 -4.62 28.42 6.51
N PHE A 262 -4.63 29.16 7.63
CA PHE A 262 -5.04 28.61 8.91
C PHE A 262 -6.54 28.27 8.96
N LEU A 263 -7.39 29.03 8.28
CA LEU A 263 -8.81 28.73 8.16
C LEU A 263 -9.03 27.39 7.45
N VAL A 264 -8.42 27.21 6.26
CA VAL A 264 -8.50 25.95 5.51
C VAL A 264 -7.87 24.81 6.30
N TYR A 265 -6.75 25.04 6.98
CA TYR A 265 -6.13 24.05 7.84
C TYR A 265 -7.08 23.53 8.94
N LEU A 266 -7.68 24.44 9.73
CA LEU A 266 -8.49 24.07 10.88
C LEU A 266 -9.89 23.59 10.52
N VAL A 267 -10.55 24.21 9.54
CA VAL A 267 -11.97 23.94 9.23
C VAL A 267 -12.12 22.88 8.13
N TRP A 268 -11.11 22.69 7.29
CA TRP A 268 -11.18 21.74 6.18
C TRP A 268 -10.23 20.56 6.37
N MET A 269 -8.92 20.81 6.47
CA MET A 269 -7.93 19.73 6.50
C MET A 269 -7.99 18.91 7.77
N MET A 270 -8.07 19.53 8.94
CA MET A 270 -8.14 18.81 10.22
C MET A 270 -9.37 17.89 10.35
N PRO A 271 -10.60 18.31 9.98
CA PRO A 271 -11.75 17.41 9.96
C PRO A 271 -11.62 16.25 8.98
N ILE A 272 -11.13 16.50 7.76
CA ILE A 272 -10.94 15.43 6.76
C ILE A 272 -9.85 14.47 7.22
N PHE A 273 -8.76 14.97 7.80
CA PHE A 273 -7.70 14.16 8.36
C PHE A 273 -8.18 13.31 9.55
N GLY A 274 -8.98 13.91 10.45
CA GLY A 274 -9.63 13.18 11.54
C GLY A 274 -10.57 12.08 11.04
N LEU A 275 -11.36 12.37 10.00
CA LEU A 275 -12.21 11.38 9.34
C LEU A 275 -11.38 10.26 8.70
N ALA A 276 -10.27 10.60 8.03
CA ALA A 276 -9.37 9.62 7.43
C ALA A 276 -8.75 8.70 8.49
N ILE A 277 -8.28 9.24 9.62
CA ILE A 277 -7.77 8.47 10.75
C ILE A 277 -8.87 7.55 11.31
N TRP A 278 -10.07 8.10 11.54
CA TRP A 278 -11.20 7.31 12.05
C TRP A 278 -11.56 6.15 11.12
N LEU A 279 -11.64 6.42 9.81
CA LEU A 279 -11.89 5.40 8.78
C LEU A 279 -10.77 4.36 8.73
N ALA A 280 -9.51 4.77 8.80
CA ALA A 280 -8.35 3.87 8.81
C ALA A 280 -8.37 2.93 10.02
N VAL A 281 -8.59 3.47 11.23
CA VAL A 281 -8.71 2.68 12.47
C VAL A 281 -9.91 1.73 12.40
N ARG A 282 -11.05 2.21 11.88
CA ARG A 282 -12.27 1.39 11.70
C ARG A 282 -12.05 0.27 10.68
N SER A 283 -11.41 0.56 9.55
CA SER A 283 -11.09 -0.43 8.51
C SER A 283 -10.22 -1.55 9.07
N ARG A 284 -9.16 -1.19 9.78
CA ARG A 284 -8.25 -2.14 10.43
C ARG A 284 -8.94 -3.02 11.48
N ARG A 285 -9.89 -2.48 12.25
CA ARG A 285 -10.71 -3.27 13.20
C ARG A 285 -11.67 -4.20 12.46
N ARG A 286 -12.21 -3.78 11.33
CA ARG A 286 -13.09 -4.61 10.50
C ARG A 286 -12.34 -5.78 9.89
N GLU A 287 -11.14 -5.56 9.37
CA GLU A 287 -10.25 -6.63 8.88
C GLU A 287 -9.98 -7.69 9.94
N GLN A 288 -9.70 -7.26 11.18
CA GLN A 288 -9.58 -8.18 12.32
C GLN A 288 -10.83 -9.02 12.54
N GLN A 289 -12.01 -8.37 12.53
CA GLN A 289 -13.30 -9.04 12.72
C GLN A 289 -13.60 -10.02 11.59
N VAL A 290 -13.28 -9.66 10.35
CA VAL A 290 -13.44 -10.53 9.18
C VAL A 290 -12.61 -11.79 9.36
N VAL A 291 -11.31 -11.66 9.65
CA VAL A 291 -10.43 -12.81 9.89
C VAL A 291 -11.00 -13.68 11.01
N ALA A 292 -11.29 -13.09 12.17
CA ALA A 292 -11.81 -13.82 13.33
C ALA A 292 -13.12 -14.57 13.03
N ALA A 293 -14.02 -13.97 12.24
CA ALA A 293 -15.29 -14.57 11.87
C ALA A 293 -15.14 -15.78 10.92
N LYS A 294 -14.06 -15.87 10.13
CA LYS A 294 -13.83 -17.01 9.22
C LYS A 294 -13.09 -18.18 9.85
N LEU A 295 -12.39 -17.97 10.96
CA LEU A 295 -11.61 -19.03 11.62
C LEU A 295 -12.46 -20.26 12.01
N PRO A 296 -13.68 -20.14 12.57
CA PRO A 296 -14.49 -21.31 12.93
C PRO A 296 -14.80 -22.22 11.73
N THR A 297 -15.09 -21.65 10.56
CA THR A 297 -15.34 -22.41 9.33
C THR A 297 -14.07 -23.09 8.80
N MET A 298 -12.89 -22.50 9.05
CA MET A 298 -11.62 -23.15 8.71
C MET A 298 -11.26 -24.29 9.66
N VAL A 299 -11.64 -24.18 10.94
CA VAL A 299 -11.56 -25.27 11.91
C VAL A 299 -12.46 -26.42 11.48
N ALA A 300 -13.72 -26.13 11.12
CA ALA A 300 -14.66 -27.15 10.64
C ALA A 300 -14.17 -27.86 9.35
N ALA A 301 -13.42 -27.13 8.51
CA ALA A 301 -12.81 -27.67 7.30
C ALA A 301 -11.45 -28.37 7.53
N ASN A 302 -11.01 -28.53 8.79
CA ASN A 302 -9.70 -29.10 9.16
C ASN A 302 -8.48 -28.40 8.53
N LEU A 303 -8.60 -27.12 8.16
CA LEU A 303 -7.48 -26.33 7.66
C LEU A 303 -6.60 -25.82 8.80
N ILE A 304 -7.24 -25.49 9.92
CA ILE A 304 -6.60 -25.02 11.16
C ILE A 304 -7.16 -25.75 12.38
N THR A 305 -6.40 -25.80 13.47
CA THR A 305 -6.84 -26.38 14.74
C THR A 305 -7.60 -25.35 15.58
N PRO A 306 -8.45 -25.79 16.54
CA PRO A 306 -9.10 -24.89 17.48
C PRO A 306 -8.09 -24.04 18.29
N ASN A 307 -6.92 -24.59 18.62
CA ASN A 307 -5.89 -23.84 19.32
C ASN A 307 -5.27 -22.75 18.43
N GLU A 308 -4.98 -23.05 17.17
CA GLU A 308 -4.48 -22.07 16.20
C GLU A 308 -5.45 -20.90 16.02
N ALA A 309 -6.75 -21.18 15.96
CA ALA A 309 -7.78 -20.15 15.84
C ALA A 309 -7.76 -19.13 17.00
N SER A 310 -7.34 -19.52 18.20
CA SER A 310 -7.29 -18.63 19.37
C SER A 310 -6.33 -17.44 19.19
N TRP A 311 -5.22 -17.65 18.48
CA TRP A 311 -4.19 -16.63 18.30
C TRP A 311 -4.14 -16.04 16.89
N LEU A 312 -4.71 -16.70 15.88
CA LEU A 312 -4.75 -16.20 14.50
C LEU A 312 -5.64 -14.94 14.33
N GLY A 313 -6.70 -14.81 15.12
CA GLY A 313 -7.67 -13.72 15.03
C GLY A 313 -7.21 -12.35 15.59
N SER A 314 -5.98 -12.25 16.10
CA SER A 314 -5.44 -11.00 16.68
C SER A 314 -3.99 -10.79 16.26
N ILE A 315 -3.64 -9.59 15.82
CA ILE A 315 -2.23 -9.24 15.52
C ILE A 315 -1.34 -9.42 16.74
N GLN A 316 -1.82 -9.05 17.93
CA GLN A 316 -1.04 -9.17 19.16
C GLN A 316 -0.77 -10.64 19.50
N HIS A 317 -1.79 -11.48 19.45
CA HIS A 317 -1.66 -12.90 19.76
C HIS A 317 -0.80 -13.63 18.72
N ARG A 318 -0.96 -13.30 17.42
CA ARG A 318 -0.07 -13.80 16.35
C ARG A 318 1.39 -13.49 16.64
N LYS A 319 1.71 -12.24 17.03
CA LYS A 319 3.09 -11.86 17.37
C LYS A 319 3.64 -12.67 18.55
N LEU A 320 2.84 -12.89 19.59
CA LEU A 320 3.26 -13.66 20.75
C LEU A 320 3.54 -15.11 20.37
N ALA A 321 2.65 -15.76 19.60
CA ALA A 321 2.84 -17.13 19.11
C ALA A 321 4.07 -17.26 18.19
N ILE A 322 4.27 -16.31 17.26
CA ILE A 322 5.46 -16.28 16.38
C ILE A 322 6.74 -16.03 17.19
N GLY A 323 6.68 -15.18 18.22
CA GLY A 323 7.78 -14.89 19.12
C GLY A 323 8.14 -16.11 19.99
N GLU A 324 7.15 -16.88 20.44
CA GLU A 324 7.35 -18.16 21.12
C GLU A 324 8.00 -19.19 20.21
N ALA A 325 7.48 -19.37 18.99
CA ALA A 325 8.09 -20.22 17.97
C ALA A 325 9.55 -19.86 17.68
N SER A 326 9.84 -18.55 17.60
CA SER A 326 11.20 -18.04 17.37
C SER A 326 12.14 -18.30 18.54
N ARG A 327 11.64 -18.25 19.77
CA ARG A 327 12.41 -18.54 20.99
C ARG A 327 12.69 -20.04 21.14
N HIS A 328 11.71 -20.88 20.84
CA HIS A 328 11.82 -22.32 20.98
C HIS A 328 12.71 -22.97 19.90
N ALA A 329 12.47 -22.63 18.62
CA ALA A 329 13.07 -23.32 17.48
C ALA A 329 13.86 -22.40 16.52
N GLY A 330 14.13 -21.16 16.94
CA GLY A 330 14.95 -20.19 16.20
C GLY A 330 14.18 -19.37 15.16
N LYS A 331 14.87 -18.39 14.57
CA LYS A 331 14.28 -17.39 13.66
C LYS A 331 13.63 -18.02 12.42
N THR A 332 14.17 -19.12 11.90
CA THR A 332 13.62 -19.82 10.72
C THR A 332 12.25 -20.43 11.03
N ALA A 333 12.10 -21.07 12.20
CA ALA A 333 10.83 -21.60 12.66
C ALA A 333 9.76 -20.50 12.83
N GLY A 334 10.14 -19.38 13.43
CA GLY A 334 9.28 -18.20 13.54
C GLY A 334 8.82 -17.67 12.18
N LYS A 335 9.71 -17.65 11.17
CA LYS A 335 9.35 -17.27 9.79
C LYS A 335 8.34 -18.24 9.17
N SER A 336 8.51 -19.55 9.36
CA SER A 336 7.55 -20.55 8.85
C SER A 336 6.17 -20.41 9.50
N VAL A 337 6.10 -20.21 10.83
CA VAL A 337 4.83 -19.96 11.54
C VAL A 337 4.19 -18.64 11.07
N LYS A 338 5.00 -17.60 10.84
CA LYS A 338 4.51 -16.34 10.26
C LYS A 338 3.92 -16.56 8.87
N ALA A 339 4.60 -17.31 8.00
CA ALA A 339 4.12 -17.60 6.65
C ALA A 339 2.78 -18.37 6.67
N PHE A 340 2.67 -19.38 7.54
CA PHE A 340 1.40 -20.08 7.77
C PHE A 340 0.30 -19.12 8.24
N ALA A 341 0.58 -18.27 9.23
CA ALA A 341 -0.40 -17.31 9.74
C ALA A 341 -0.83 -16.27 8.68
N THR A 342 0.08 -15.84 7.81
CA THR A 342 -0.24 -14.97 6.67
C THR A 342 -1.18 -15.69 5.69
N GLN A 343 -0.86 -16.93 5.31
CA GLN A 343 -1.68 -17.69 4.36
C GLN A 343 -3.10 -17.95 4.85
N VAL A 344 -3.27 -18.21 6.15
CA VAL A 344 -4.61 -18.38 6.74
C VAL A 344 -5.42 -17.08 6.66
N VAL A 345 -4.76 -15.93 6.81
CA VAL A 345 -5.41 -14.62 6.68
C VAL A 345 -5.79 -14.31 5.24
N GLU A 346 -4.91 -14.59 4.28
CA GLU A 346 -5.21 -14.47 2.84
C GLU A 346 -6.43 -15.32 2.47
N LEU A 347 -6.46 -16.59 2.90
CA LEU A 347 -7.61 -17.46 2.68
C LEU A 347 -8.90 -16.94 3.35
N ALA A 348 -8.80 -16.29 4.52
CA ALA A 348 -9.95 -15.70 5.21
C ALA A 348 -10.56 -14.55 4.40
N PHE A 349 -9.73 -13.69 3.82
CA PHE A 349 -10.19 -12.59 2.96
C PHE A 349 -10.77 -13.10 1.64
N VAL A 350 -10.23 -14.16 1.05
CA VAL A 350 -10.81 -14.78 -0.14
C VAL A 350 -12.19 -15.37 0.16
N ARG A 351 -12.34 -16.08 1.29
CA ARG A 351 -13.65 -16.59 1.72
C ARG A 351 -14.66 -15.47 2.01
N ASP A 352 -14.25 -14.41 2.70
CA ASP A 352 -15.12 -13.24 2.94
C ASP A 352 -15.59 -12.61 1.63
N ARG A 353 -14.72 -12.50 0.64
CA ARG A 353 -15.07 -11.97 -0.68
C ARG A 353 -16.17 -12.79 -1.36
N ILE A 354 -16.09 -14.11 -1.29
CA ILE A 354 -17.10 -15.03 -1.82
C ILE A 354 -18.42 -14.86 -1.06
N ASP A 355 -18.38 -14.87 0.27
CA ASP A 355 -19.58 -14.75 1.12
C ASP A 355 -20.33 -13.44 0.93
N ARG A 356 -19.63 -12.35 0.57
CA ARG A 356 -20.24 -11.05 0.23
C ARG A 356 -20.81 -11.00 -1.20
N GLY A 357 -20.79 -12.10 -1.94
CA GLY A 357 -21.32 -12.18 -3.31
C GLY A 357 -20.37 -11.71 -4.41
N PHE A 358 -19.06 -11.58 -4.11
CA PHE A 358 -18.03 -11.20 -5.09
C PHE A 358 -17.21 -12.40 -5.59
N GLY A 359 -17.74 -13.62 -5.48
CA GLY A 359 -17.10 -14.84 -6.00
C GLY A 359 -17.30 -14.99 -7.51
N ASP A 360 -16.44 -14.39 -8.32
CA ASP A 360 -16.31 -14.73 -9.75
C ASP A 360 -15.45 -16.01 -9.93
N ASP A 361 -15.41 -16.58 -11.13
CA ASP A 361 -14.63 -17.80 -11.42
C ASP A 361 -13.17 -17.68 -11.00
N ARG A 362 -12.62 -16.47 -11.08
CA ARG A 362 -11.24 -16.16 -10.67
C ARG A 362 -11.08 -16.20 -9.15
N VAL A 363 -12.00 -15.62 -8.40
CA VAL A 363 -11.99 -15.66 -6.92
C VAL A 363 -12.21 -17.11 -6.44
N GLN A 364 -12.99 -17.91 -7.16
CA GLN A 364 -13.12 -19.34 -6.89
C GLN A 364 -11.82 -20.11 -7.16
N ALA A 365 -11.12 -19.82 -8.26
CA ALA A 365 -9.80 -20.39 -8.53
C ALA A 365 -8.78 -19.98 -7.44
N LEU A 366 -8.84 -18.72 -7.00
CA LEU A 366 -7.99 -18.22 -5.92
C LEU A 366 -8.29 -18.91 -4.59
N LEU A 367 -9.57 -19.21 -4.28
CA LEU A 367 -9.93 -19.97 -3.07
C LEU A 367 -9.24 -21.34 -3.04
N VAL A 368 -9.22 -22.03 -4.19
CA VAL A 368 -8.57 -23.33 -4.33
C VAL A 368 -7.06 -23.20 -4.15
N GLU A 369 -6.44 -22.24 -4.85
CA GLU A 369 -5.00 -21.98 -4.76
C GLU A 369 -4.57 -21.64 -3.33
N GLU A 370 -5.28 -20.71 -2.68
CA GLU A 370 -5.04 -20.29 -1.30
C GLU A 370 -5.20 -21.45 -0.30
N SER A 371 -6.17 -22.33 -0.53
CA SER A 371 -6.32 -23.54 0.29
C SER A 371 -5.11 -24.46 0.17
N TYR A 372 -4.58 -24.67 -1.04
CA TYR A 372 -3.33 -25.43 -1.25
C TYR A 372 -2.13 -24.76 -0.60
N ARG A 373 -2.01 -23.43 -0.69
CA ARG A 373 -0.93 -22.69 -0.06
C ARG A 373 -0.98 -22.82 1.47
N VAL A 374 -2.17 -22.81 2.08
CA VAL A 374 -2.32 -23.05 3.54
C VAL A 374 -1.77 -24.43 3.91
N HIS A 375 -2.08 -25.46 3.13
CA HIS A 375 -1.54 -26.81 3.36
C HIS A 375 -0.01 -26.86 3.22
N ALA A 376 0.55 -26.24 2.17
CA ALA A 376 1.99 -26.18 1.98
C ALA A 376 2.70 -25.41 3.12
N ALA A 377 2.16 -24.27 3.53
CA ALA A 377 2.70 -23.47 4.64
C ALA A 377 2.61 -24.22 5.97
N ARG A 378 1.52 -24.97 6.22
CA ARG A 378 1.40 -25.86 7.38
C ARG A 378 2.49 -26.92 7.37
N GLN A 379 2.73 -27.60 6.25
CA GLN A 379 3.77 -28.63 6.15
C GLN A 379 5.16 -28.06 6.47
N ALA A 380 5.48 -26.88 5.92
CA ALA A 380 6.74 -26.19 6.19
C ALA A 380 6.90 -25.76 7.66
N ALA A 381 5.79 -25.52 8.37
CA ALA A 381 5.77 -25.13 9.77
C ALA A 381 5.47 -26.29 10.75
N ALA A 382 5.28 -27.52 10.26
CA ALA A 382 4.65 -28.60 11.01
C ALA A 382 5.32 -28.92 12.37
N PRO A 383 6.66 -29.07 12.48
CA PRO A 383 7.30 -29.36 13.77
C PRO A 383 7.04 -28.27 14.80
N THR A 384 7.01 -27.01 14.36
CA THR A 384 6.82 -25.86 15.24
C THR A 384 5.34 -25.66 15.58
N LEU A 385 4.43 -25.91 14.65
CA LEU A 385 2.99 -25.89 14.92
C LEU A 385 2.57 -26.99 15.89
N GLN A 386 3.22 -28.17 15.84
CA GLN A 386 3.00 -29.23 16.81
C GLN A 386 3.41 -28.81 18.23
N TYR A 387 4.55 -28.12 18.38
CA TYR A 387 4.93 -27.51 19.66
C TYR A 387 3.90 -26.46 20.11
N LEU A 388 3.42 -25.61 19.20
CA LEU A 388 2.41 -24.60 19.50
C LEU A 388 1.00 -25.19 19.73
N ALA A 389 0.78 -26.51 19.60
CA ALA A 389 -0.53 -27.11 19.84
C ALA A 389 -0.98 -26.97 21.31
N SER A 390 -0.02 -26.90 22.25
CA SER A 390 -0.26 -26.65 23.67
C SER A 390 -0.10 -25.18 24.08
N TYR A 391 0.36 -24.31 23.18
CA TYR A 391 0.56 -22.90 23.45
C TYR A 391 -0.78 -22.22 23.75
N ARG A 392 -0.84 -21.47 24.86
CA ARG A 392 -1.95 -20.59 25.22
C ARG A 392 -1.46 -19.16 25.24
N ILE A 393 -2.34 -18.25 24.82
CA ILE A 393 -2.07 -16.82 24.88
C ILE A 393 -1.95 -16.42 26.37
N PRO A 394 -0.90 -15.67 26.75
CA PRO A 394 -0.81 -15.07 28.09
C PRO A 394 -2.01 -14.14 28.32
N GLY A 395 -2.72 -14.34 29.44
CA GLY A 395 -3.89 -13.54 29.83
C GLY A 395 -3.62 -12.07 30.09
#